data_AF-A0A7K2BSN2-F1
#
_entry.id   AF-A0A7K2BSN2-F1
#
_cell.length_a   1.000
_cell.length_b   1.000
_cell.length_c   1.000
_cell.angle_alpha   90.00
_cell.angle_beta   90.00
_cell.angle_gamma   90.00
#
_symmetry.space_group_name_H-M   'P 1'
#
loop_
_entity.id
_entity.type
_entity.pdbx_description
1 polymer ?
#
loop_
_entity_poly.entity_id
_entity_poly.type
_entity_poly.pdbx_seq_one_letter_code
_entity_poly.pdbx_strand_id
1 'polypeptide(L)'
;MPEVSIPEVVLPVAAEYGSGYDRDDWGPHNSDICRGAVGSTDPYTGAPIDTCNVDHVVALHEAHESGGWTWPGSQKQRFSQDPDNHVASKACVNQSKGADDISEWSDADIASSSACGGGYTVTAAGRCFLAVTTVAVKSEWGLAVDQAEADALRATLARCGGQAPEVLTEPQATAGTAPPTTATATPGECLIAGRTAAEYDAVSGIGEVLSARLVDAQPFSSRSQLERVRGIGPARSEAVWSHFCAP
;
A
#
# COMPACT_ATOMS: atom_id res chain seq x y z
N MET A 1 -30.73 -3.64 -13.00
CA MET A 1 -29.51 -3.11 -12.39
C MET A 1 -29.29 -3.93 -11.14
N PRO A 2 -28.18 -4.65 -10.97
CA PRO A 2 -27.98 -5.39 -9.73
C PRO A 2 -27.77 -4.35 -8.62
N GLU A 3 -28.59 -4.44 -7.56
CA GLU A 3 -28.34 -3.72 -6.32
C GLU A 3 -27.01 -4.21 -5.76
N VAL A 4 -26.02 -3.34 -5.72
CA VAL A 4 -24.82 -3.59 -4.92
C VAL A 4 -25.28 -3.48 -3.47
N SER A 5 -25.50 -4.63 -2.84
CA SER A 5 -25.82 -4.72 -1.42
C SER A 5 -24.67 -4.09 -0.65
N ILE A 6 -24.92 -2.94 -0.01
CA ILE A 6 -23.95 -2.32 0.89
C ILE A 6 -23.70 -3.34 2.01
N PRO A 7 -22.48 -3.86 2.20
CA PRO A 7 -22.21 -4.78 3.30
C PRO A 7 -22.61 -4.09 4.60
N GLU A 8 -23.37 -4.77 5.46
CA GLU A 8 -23.65 -4.26 6.80
C GLU A 8 -22.34 -4.34 7.57
N VAL A 9 -21.60 -3.23 7.59
CA VAL A 9 -20.23 -3.17 8.08
C VAL A 9 -20.24 -3.22 9.60
N VAL A 10 -19.74 -4.31 10.16
CA VAL A 10 -19.46 -4.40 11.59
C VAL A 10 -17.95 -4.39 11.79
N LEU A 11 -17.32 -3.24 11.54
CA LEU A 11 -15.94 -3.01 12.00
C LEU A 11 -15.95 -2.97 13.54
N PRO A 12 -14.93 -3.55 14.20
CA PRO A 12 -14.86 -3.49 15.65
C PRO A 12 -14.70 -2.03 16.09
N VAL A 13 -15.52 -1.59 17.04
CA VAL A 13 -15.40 -0.25 17.62
C VAL A 13 -14.43 -0.31 18.81
N ALA A 14 -13.31 0.40 18.72
CA ALA A 14 -12.30 0.48 19.77
C ALA A 14 -11.67 1.88 19.81
N ALA A 15 -11.21 2.31 20.98
CA ALA A 15 -10.47 3.56 21.09
C ALA A 15 -9.10 3.46 20.38
N GLU A 16 -8.70 4.57 19.75
CA GLU A 16 -7.42 4.67 19.05
C GLU A 16 -6.20 4.58 19.97
N TYR A 17 -5.11 4.11 19.38
CA TYR A 17 -3.79 4.05 20.03
C TYR A 17 -2.84 5.14 19.49
N GLY A 18 -2.94 6.35 20.05
CA GLY A 18 -2.20 7.53 19.58
C GLY A 18 -0.73 7.66 20.03
N SER A 19 0.03 6.56 20.18
CA SER A 19 1.45 6.66 20.60
C SER A 19 2.39 5.73 19.83
N GLY A 20 3.65 6.15 19.71
CA GLY A 20 4.71 5.32 19.13
C GLY A 20 4.59 5.06 17.63
N TYR A 21 3.85 5.90 16.90
CA TYR A 21 3.89 5.88 15.45
C TYR A 21 5.27 6.30 14.95
N ASP A 22 5.88 5.45 14.13
CA ASP A 22 7.06 5.76 13.35
C ASP A 22 6.76 5.37 11.90
N ARG A 23 6.94 6.30 10.96
CA ARG A 23 6.70 6.06 9.54
C ARG A 23 7.68 5.02 8.99
N ASP A 24 8.89 4.96 9.52
CA ASP A 24 9.94 4.08 8.99
C ASP A 24 9.63 2.58 9.22
N ASP A 25 8.77 2.27 10.20
CA ASP A 25 8.27 0.91 10.47
C ASP A 25 7.41 0.32 9.34
N TRP A 26 6.84 1.17 8.48
CA TRP A 26 5.90 0.76 7.43
C TRP A 26 6.60 0.47 6.10
N GLY A 27 7.92 0.69 6.02
CA GLY A 27 8.70 0.45 4.82
C GLY A 27 8.36 1.41 3.67
N PRO A 28 9.01 1.23 2.50
CA PRO A 28 8.78 2.09 1.35
C PRO A 28 7.42 1.83 0.70
N HIS A 29 6.83 2.89 0.16
CA HIS A 29 5.61 2.81 -0.67
C HIS A 29 6.01 3.02 -2.12
N ASN A 30 5.93 1.97 -2.92
CA ASN A 30 6.36 1.90 -4.31
C ASN A 30 5.16 1.60 -5.22
N SER A 31 4.16 2.47 -5.18
CA SER A 31 3.07 2.41 -6.15
C SER A 31 3.42 3.18 -7.41
N ASP A 32 2.99 2.63 -8.54
CA ASP A 32 3.13 3.25 -9.86
C ASP A 32 1.84 3.99 -10.26
N ILE A 33 0.82 4.08 -9.39
CA ILE A 33 -0.51 4.64 -9.69
C ILE A 33 -0.47 6.10 -10.18
N CYS A 34 0.56 6.85 -9.80
CA CYS A 34 0.75 8.22 -10.30
C CYS A 34 1.31 8.29 -11.73
N ARG A 35 1.79 7.18 -12.29
CA ARG A 35 2.31 7.12 -13.66
C ARG A 35 1.18 7.30 -14.66
N GLY A 36 1.07 8.52 -15.21
CA GLY A 36 0.02 8.87 -16.16
C GLY A 36 -1.28 9.34 -15.51
N ALA A 37 -1.30 9.58 -14.19
CA ALA A 37 -2.47 10.12 -13.50
C ALA A 37 -2.71 11.62 -13.77
N VAL A 38 -1.71 12.37 -14.24
CA VAL A 38 -1.90 13.78 -14.57
C VAL A 38 -2.93 13.94 -15.68
N GLY A 39 -3.97 14.75 -15.43
CA GLY A 39 -5.13 14.95 -16.29
C GLY A 39 -6.30 14.02 -16.01
N SER A 40 -6.13 12.97 -15.18
CA SER A 40 -7.25 12.16 -14.69
C SER A 40 -8.03 12.90 -13.57
N THR A 41 -9.15 12.32 -13.16
CA THR A 41 -10.04 12.91 -12.14
C THR A 41 -9.59 12.48 -10.74
N ASP A 42 -9.37 13.45 -9.85
CA ASP A 42 -9.13 13.18 -8.42
C ASP A 42 -10.39 12.56 -7.78
N PRO A 43 -10.25 11.42 -7.08
CA PRO A 43 -11.38 10.65 -6.58
C PRO A 43 -12.21 11.39 -5.52
N TYR A 44 -11.60 12.32 -4.78
CA TYR A 44 -12.26 13.04 -3.70
C TYR A 44 -13.00 14.28 -4.21
N THR A 45 -12.32 15.09 -5.01
CA THR A 45 -12.80 16.42 -5.40
C THR A 45 -13.41 16.46 -6.80
N GLY A 46 -13.18 15.45 -7.63
CA GLY A 46 -13.56 15.46 -9.04
C GLY A 46 -12.75 16.45 -9.90
N ALA A 47 -11.78 17.16 -9.31
CA ALA A 47 -10.92 18.07 -10.04
C ALA A 47 -9.83 17.30 -10.81
N PRO A 48 -9.30 17.85 -11.92
CA PRO A 48 -8.19 17.20 -12.61
C PRO A 48 -6.93 17.17 -11.74
N ILE A 49 -6.21 16.05 -11.76
CA ILE A 49 -4.91 15.90 -11.12
C ILE A 49 -3.86 16.64 -11.97
N ASP A 50 -3.24 17.67 -11.41
CA ASP A 50 -2.12 18.40 -12.02
C ASP A 50 -0.76 17.94 -11.48
N THR A 51 -0.71 17.60 -10.19
CA THR A 51 0.40 16.96 -9.48
C THR A 51 -0.17 15.80 -8.70
N CYS A 52 0.38 14.61 -8.87
CA CYS A 52 -0.12 13.38 -8.26
C CYS A 52 0.70 13.00 -7.02
N ASN A 53 -0.01 12.62 -5.95
CA ASN A 53 0.52 11.82 -4.85
C ASN A 53 -0.22 10.49 -4.80
N VAL A 54 0.48 9.45 -4.33
CA VAL A 54 -0.14 8.19 -3.91
C VAL A 54 -0.75 8.44 -2.54
N ASP A 55 -2.07 8.39 -2.47
CA ASP A 55 -2.78 8.46 -1.20
C ASP A 55 -3.06 7.05 -0.69
N HIS A 56 -2.87 6.87 0.61
CA HIS A 56 -3.39 5.73 1.35
C HIS A 56 -4.75 6.14 1.89
N VAL A 57 -5.83 5.60 1.34
CA VAL A 57 -7.20 6.01 1.74
C VAL A 57 -7.38 5.86 3.25
N VAL A 58 -6.96 4.71 3.79
CA VAL A 58 -6.63 4.53 5.20
C VAL A 58 -5.15 4.82 5.38
N ALA A 59 -4.82 5.98 5.95
CA ALA A 59 -3.45 6.43 6.11
C ALA A 59 -2.64 5.45 6.99
N LEU A 60 -1.31 5.45 6.87
CA LEU A 60 -0.45 4.58 7.68
C LEU A 60 -0.52 4.93 9.18
N HIS A 61 -0.65 6.21 9.49
CA HIS A 61 -0.81 6.67 10.88
C HIS A 61 -2.17 6.24 11.42
N GLU A 62 -3.23 6.46 10.64
CA GLU A 62 -4.57 5.97 10.95
C GLU A 62 -4.61 4.44 11.15
N ALA A 63 -3.96 3.68 10.28
CA ALA A 63 -3.84 2.22 10.45
C ALA A 63 -3.08 1.83 11.72
N HIS A 64 -2.09 2.62 12.15
CA HIS A 64 -1.38 2.41 13.42
C HIS A 64 -2.34 2.59 14.60
N GLU A 65 -3.08 3.69 14.62
CA GLU A 65 -4.02 4.08 15.67
C GLU A 65 -5.19 3.10 15.77
N SER A 66 -5.64 2.58 14.63
CA SER A 66 -6.71 1.59 14.49
C SER A 66 -6.31 0.13 14.78
N GLY A 67 -5.13 -0.12 15.37
CA GLY A 67 -4.69 -1.44 15.84
C GLY A 67 -3.47 -2.02 15.14
N GLY A 68 -3.03 -1.39 14.04
CA GLY A 68 -1.83 -1.76 13.30
C GLY A 68 -0.53 -1.56 14.08
N TRP A 69 -0.56 -0.83 15.20
CA TRP A 69 0.57 -0.72 16.13
C TRP A 69 1.05 -2.09 16.65
N THR A 70 0.16 -3.08 16.74
CA THR A 70 0.48 -4.45 17.20
C THR A 70 1.15 -5.30 16.14
N TRP A 71 1.12 -4.87 14.88
CA TRP A 71 1.56 -5.69 13.76
C TRP A 71 3.09 -5.85 13.74
N PRO A 72 3.59 -7.03 13.35
CA PRO A 72 4.99 -7.16 12.99
C PRO A 72 5.31 -6.29 11.77
N GLY A 73 6.56 -5.84 11.63
CA GLY A 73 6.98 -4.97 10.53
C GLY A 73 6.68 -5.52 9.13
N SER A 74 6.69 -6.85 8.95
CA SER A 74 6.30 -7.48 7.69
C SER A 74 4.82 -7.26 7.33
N GLN A 75 3.93 -7.19 8.31
CA GLN A 75 2.52 -6.90 8.09
C GLN A 75 2.29 -5.40 7.85
N LYS A 76 2.94 -4.51 8.62
CA LYS A 76 2.96 -3.06 8.33
C LYS A 76 3.42 -2.79 6.90
N GLN A 77 4.48 -3.45 6.45
CA GLN A 77 4.99 -3.33 5.09
C GLN A 77 4.04 -3.87 4.02
N ARG A 78 3.26 -4.93 4.31
CA ARG A 78 2.25 -5.41 3.34
C ARG A 78 1.10 -4.41 3.22
N PHE A 79 0.59 -3.89 4.34
CA PHE A 79 -0.45 -2.85 4.35
C PHE A 79 0.00 -1.62 3.57
N SER A 80 1.25 -1.21 3.75
CA SER A 80 1.78 0.00 3.12
C SER A 80 1.92 -0.10 1.60
N GLN A 81 1.92 -1.33 1.07
CA GLN A 81 1.99 -1.65 -0.36
C GLN A 81 0.65 -2.20 -0.89
N ASP A 82 -0.44 -2.09 -0.12
CA ASP A 82 -1.75 -2.58 -0.54
C ASP A 82 -2.33 -1.74 -1.68
N PRO A 83 -2.44 -2.28 -2.91
CA PRO A 83 -2.96 -1.54 -4.05
C PRO A 83 -4.45 -1.18 -3.89
N ASP A 84 -5.21 -1.94 -3.09
CA ASP A 84 -6.63 -1.66 -2.84
C ASP A 84 -6.81 -0.49 -1.85
N ASN A 85 -5.74 -0.11 -1.15
CA ASN A 85 -5.67 1.08 -0.30
C ASN A 85 -4.99 2.28 -0.99
N HIS A 86 -4.45 2.12 -2.21
CA HIS A 86 -3.78 3.20 -2.95
C HIS A 86 -4.70 3.89 -3.94
N VAL A 87 -4.64 5.22 -3.98
CA VAL A 87 -5.29 6.00 -5.04
C VAL A 87 -4.40 7.13 -5.53
N ALA A 88 -4.46 7.41 -6.83
CA ALA A 88 -3.88 8.64 -7.38
C ALA A 88 -4.74 9.82 -6.94
N SER A 89 -4.18 10.69 -6.11
CA SER A 89 -4.85 11.91 -5.66
C SER A 89 -4.04 13.14 -6.04
N LYS A 90 -4.75 14.26 -6.22
CA LYS A 90 -4.12 15.57 -6.35
C LYS A 90 -3.29 15.85 -5.09
N ALA A 91 -2.03 16.22 -5.27
CA ALA A 91 -1.06 16.32 -4.19
C ALA A 91 -1.49 17.24 -3.03
N CYS A 92 -2.18 18.36 -3.34
CA CYS A 92 -2.67 19.26 -2.30
C CYS A 92 -3.85 18.66 -1.52
N VAL A 93 -4.72 17.89 -2.18
CA VAL A 93 -5.89 17.22 -1.57
C VAL A 93 -5.40 16.14 -0.62
N ASN A 94 -4.46 15.31 -1.07
CA ASN A 94 -3.75 14.33 -0.24
C ASN A 94 -3.07 14.98 0.97
N GLN A 95 -2.42 16.13 0.80
CA GLN A 95 -1.80 16.86 1.92
C GLN A 95 -2.84 17.43 2.89
N SER A 96 -4.00 17.85 2.37
CA SER A 96 -5.10 18.32 3.21
C SER A 96 -5.75 17.22 4.02
N LYS A 97 -5.85 16.00 3.48
CA LYS A 97 -6.35 14.83 4.21
C LYS A 97 -5.36 14.39 5.29
N GLY A 98 -4.06 14.38 4.95
CA GLY A 98 -3.04 14.03 5.93
C GLY A 98 -3.22 12.62 6.49
N ALA A 99 -3.22 12.50 7.81
CA ALA A 99 -3.47 11.24 8.51
C ALA A 99 -4.95 11.02 8.84
N ASP A 100 -5.78 12.05 8.67
CA ASP A 100 -7.14 12.11 9.17
C ASP A 100 -8.02 10.98 8.62
N ASP A 101 -8.87 10.47 9.50
CA ASP A 101 -9.94 9.55 9.14
C ASP A 101 -11.14 10.28 8.50
N ILE A 102 -12.25 9.56 8.25
CA ILE A 102 -13.44 10.16 7.64
C ILE A 102 -14.21 11.11 8.58
N SER A 103 -14.07 10.95 9.90
CA SER A 103 -14.70 11.81 10.91
C SER A 103 -13.93 13.10 11.13
N GLU A 104 -12.62 13.08 10.90
CA GLU A 104 -11.69 14.19 11.10
C GLU A 104 -11.54 15.05 9.86
N TRP A 105 -11.37 14.46 8.66
CA TRP A 105 -11.14 15.23 7.45
C TRP A 105 -12.41 15.93 6.96
N SER A 106 -12.66 17.14 7.43
CA SER A 106 -13.90 17.88 7.17
C SER A 106 -13.87 18.67 5.85
N ASP A 107 -15.04 19.09 5.37
CA ASP A 107 -15.14 19.99 4.22
C ASP A 107 -14.48 21.36 4.51
N ALA A 108 -14.41 21.77 5.79
CA ALA A 108 -13.74 22.99 6.19
C ALA A 108 -12.22 22.86 6.09
N ASP A 109 -11.65 21.70 6.39
CA ASP A 109 -10.20 21.47 6.34
C ASP A 109 -9.70 21.57 4.90
N ILE A 110 -10.37 20.91 3.95
CA ILE A 110 -10.00 21.01 2.54
C ILE A 110 -10.30 22.41 1.96
N ALA A 111 -11.41 23.05 2.34
CA ALA A 111 -11.77 24.37 1.83
C ALA A 111 -10.80 25.46 2.30
N SER A 112 -10.19 25.28 3.48
CA SER A 112 -9.24 26.23 4.09
C SER A 112 -7.78 25.79 3.98
N SER A 113 -7.52 24.62 3.39
CA SER A 113 -6.17 24.05 3.29
C SER A 113 -5.19 24.99 2.59
N SER A 114 -4.13 25.34 3.32
CA SER A 114 -3.02 26.14 2.81
C SER A 114 -2.25 25.41 1.70
N ALA A 115 -2.21 24.06 1.74
CA ALA A 115 -1.59 23.25 0.70
C ALA A 115 -2.32 23.40 -0.64
N CYS A 116 -3.65 23.57 -0.62
CA CYS A 116 -4.45 23.78 -1.82
C CYS A 116 -4.66 25.25 -2.21
N GLY A 117 -4.27 26.20 -1.36
CA GLY A 117 -4.63 27.62 -1.53
C GLY A 117 -6.12 27.90 -1.32
N GLY A 118 -6.85 26.97 -0.70
CA GLY A 118 -8.30 27.00 -0.49
C GLY A 118 -9.15 26.68 -1.71
N GLY A 119 -10.47 26.62 -1.51
CA GLY A 119 -11.48 26.55 -2.59
C GLY A 119 -11.78 25.17 -3.16
N TYR A 120 -11.28 24.10 -2.54
CA TYR A 120 -11.66 22.72 -2.87
C TYR A 120 -12.78 22.23 -1.95
N THR A 121 -13.53 21.23 -2.43
CA THR A 121 -14.59 20.57 -1.68
C THR A 121 -14.57 19.10 -2.04
N VAL A 122 -14.78 18.23 -1.05
CA VAL A 122 -14.98 16.80 -1.32
C VAL A 122 -16.39 16.62 -1.89
N THR A 123 -16.50 15.98 -3.05
CA THR A 123 -17.80 15.74 -3.67
C THR A 123 -18.58 14.67 -2.90
N ALA A 124 -19.91 14.59 -3.09
CA ALA A 124 -20.70 13.50 -2.54
C ALA A 124 -20.18 12.11 -2.99
N ALA A 125 -19.80 11.99 -4.27
CA ALA A 125 -19.18 10.77 -4.80
C ALA A 125 -17.82 10.47 -4.14
N GLY A 126 -17.00 11.50 -3.90
CA GLY A 126 -15.72 11.37 -3.21
C GLY A 126 -15.84 10.97 -1.74
N ARG A 127 -16.86 11.48 -1.04
CA ARG A 127 -17.20 11.03 0.33
C ARG A 127 -17.62 9.57 0.34
N CYS A 128 -18.38 9.12 -0.66
CA CYS A 128 -18.76 7.72 -0.81
C CYS A 128 -17.58 6.82 -1.15
N PHE A 129 -16.69 7.26 -2.04
CA PHE A 129 -15.44 6.57 -2.30
C PHE A 129 -14.62 6.38 -1.02
N LEU A 130 -14.38 7.47 -0.28
CA LEU A 130 -13.65 7.41 1.00
C LEU A 130 -14.30 6.41 1.96
N ALA A 131 -15.61 6.51 2.19
CA ALA A 131 -16.31 5.63 3.12
C ALA A 131 -16.27 4.14 2.72
N VAL A 132 -16.54 3.83 1.44
CA VAL A 132 -16.58 2.44 0.96
C VAL A 132 -15.19 1.82 0.99
N THR A 133 -14.17 2.56 0.56
CA THR A 133 -12.79 2.07 0.55
C THR A 133 -12.24 1.92 1.96
N THR A 134 -12.50 2.87 2.88
CA THR A 134 -12.12 2.74 4.29
C THR A 134 -12.70 1.47 4.91
N VAL A 135 -13.99 1.21 4.67
CA VAL A 135 -14.64 -0.02 5.14
C VAL A 135 -13.96 -1.27 4.61
N ALA A 136 -13.72 -1.32 3.30
CA ALA A 136 -13.14 -2.49 2.64
C ALA A 136 -11.73 -2.78 3.17
N VAL A 137 -10.88 -1.75 3.20
CA VAL A 137 -9.50 -1.84 3.68
C VAL A 137 -9.47 -2.21 5.17
N LYS A 138 -10.20 -1.51 6.03
CA LYS A 138 -10.19 -1.83 7.47
C LYS A 138 -10.73 -3.22 7.75
N SER A 139 -11.72 -3.69 6.99
CA SER A 139 -12.26 -5.05 7.13
C SER A 139 -11.24 -6.12 6.71
N GLU A 140 -10.54 -5.92 5.59
CA GLU A 140 -9.51 -6.86 5.11
C GLU A 140 -8.35 -6.96 6.09
N TRP A 141 -7.93 -5.83 6.65
CA TRP A 141 -6.77 -5.76 7.54
C TRP A 141 -7.07 -5.98 9.02
N GLY A 142 -8.35 -6.17 9.38
CA GLY A 142 -8.76 -6.37 10.77
C GLY A 142 -8.49 -5.14 11.65
N LEU A 143 -8.61 -3.95 11.07
CA LEU A 143 -8.48 -2.68 11.78
C LEU A 143 -9.79 -2.29 12.44
N ALA A 144 -9.70 -1.61 13.58
CA ALA A 144 -10.84 -1.04 14.28
C ALA A 144 -11.22 0.33 13.71
N VAL A 145 -12.38 0.79 14.15
CA VAL A 145 -12.80 2.18 14.02
C VAL A 145 -13.07 2.73 15.41
N ASP A 146 -12.85 4.01 15.61
CA ASP A 146 -13.30 4.67 16.81
C ASP A 146 -14.83 4.96 16.72
N GLN A 147 -15.43 5.50 17.78
CA GLN A 147 -16.87 5.76 17.76
C GLN A 147 -17.27 6.89 16.79
N ALA A 148 -16.44 7.94 16.67
CA ALA A 148 -16.69 9.06 15.79
C ALA A 148 -16.58 8.64 14.33
N GLU A 149 -15.56 7.85 13.99
CA GLU A 149 -15.37 7.25 12.68
C GLU A 149 -16.52 6.32 12.32
N ALA A 150 -16.94 5.45 13.24
CA ALA A 150 -18.06 4.54 13.01
C ALA A 150 -19.36 5.30 12.71
N ASP A 151 -19.61 6.41 13.41
CA ASP A 151 -20.78 7.25 13.19
C ASP A 151 -20.69 8.00 11.85
N ALA A 152 -19.51 8.53 11.50
CA ALA A 152 -19.25 9.20 10.23
C ALA A 152 -19.38 8.25 9.03
N LEU A 153 -18.86 7.02 9.12
CA LEU A 153 -19.02 5.98 8.12
C LEU A 153 -20.49 5.63 7.93
N ARG A 154 -21.23 5.36 9.01
CA ARG A 154 -22.67 5.04 8.93
C ARG A 154 -23.48 6.18 8.30
N ALA A 155 -23.21 7.42 8.72
CA ALA A 155 -23.91 8.59 8.17
C ALA A 155 -23.59 8.83 6.69
N THR A 156 -22.34 8.61 6.27
CA THR A 156 -21.90 8.80 4.88
C THR A 156 -22.46 7.70 3.99
N LEU A 157 -22.30 6.43 4.37
CA LEU A 157 -22.77 5.28 3.58
C LEU A 157 -24.29 5.30 3.35
N ALA A 158 -25.07 5.75 4.34
CA ALA A 158 -26.52 5.92 4.20
C ALA A 158 -26.93 6.89 3.08
N ARG A 159 -26.02 7.80 2.66
CA ARG A 159 -26.27 8.80 1.61
C ARG A 159 -25.72 8.37 0.25
N CYS A 160 -24.99 7.26 0.17
CA CYS A 160 -24.27 6.88 -1.04
C CYS A 160 -25.12 6.23 -2.13
N GLY A 161 -26.31 5.72 -1.80
CA GLY A 161 -27.28 5.23 -2.79
C GLY A 161 -26.74 4.18 -3.78
N GLY A 162 -25.63 3.50 -3.45
CA GLY A 162 -24.93 2.55 -4.33
C GLY A 162 -23.98 3.17 -5.39
N GLN A 163 -23.67 4.45 -5.32
CA GLN A 163 -22.83 5.17 -6.29
C GLN A 163 -21.43 5.46 -5.72
N ALA A 164 -20.57 4.46 -5.60
CA ALA A 164 -19.13 4.71 -5.49
C ALA A 164 -18.58 4.98 -6.92
N PRO A 165 -17.76 6.01 -7.15
CA PRO A 165 -17.10 6.19 -8.43
C PRO A 165 -16.17 5.00 -8.73
N GLU A 166 -16.09 4.61 -10.00
CA GLU A 166 -15.17 3.57 -10.47
C GLU A 166 -13.73 4.09 -10.26
N VAL A 167 -13.06 3.52 -9.25
CA VAL A 167 -11.72 3.92 -8.83
C VAL A 167 -10.75 3.53 -9.93
N LEU A 168 -9.78 4.40 -10.24
CA LEU A 168 -8.59 4.01 -10.99
C LEU A 168 -7.73 3.10 -10.10
N THR A 169 -8.19 1.89 -9.81
CA THR A 169 -7.34 0.83 -9.27
C THR A 169 -6.20 0.60 -10.27
N GLU A 170 -4.98 0.42 -9.79
CA GLU A 170 -3.94 -0.16 -10.63
C GLU A 170 -4.51 -1.41 -11.32
N PRO A 171 -4.24 -1.66 -12.62
CA PRO A 171 -4.64 -2.91 -13.24
C PRO A 171 -4.08 -4.02 -12.36
N GLN A 172 -4.96 -4.78 -11.71
CA GLN A 172 -4.52 -5.92 -10.94
C GLN A 172 -3.67 -6.76 -11.89
N ALA A 173 -2.38 -6.90 -11.57
CA ALA A 173 -1.59 -7.97 -12.11
C ALA A 173 -2.42 -9.22 -11.80
N THR A 174 -3.00 -9.81 -12.85
CA THR A 174 -3.91 -10.93 -12.72
C THR A 174 -3.30 -11.92 -11.74
N ALA A 175 -4.04 -12.19 -10.67
CA ALA A 175 -3.74 -13.27 -9.74
C ALA A 175 -3.87 -14.58 -10.53
N GLY A 176 -2.83 -14.89 -11.32
CA GLY A 176 -2.59 -16.21 -11.82
C GLY A 176 -2.38 -17.07 -10.59
N THR A 177 -3.38 -17.89 -10.29
CA THR A 177 -3.23 -19.04 -9.41
C THR A 177 -2.13 -19.92 -10.01
N ALA A 178 -0.87 -19.67 -9.62
CA ALA A 178 0.20 -20.61 -9.85
C ALA A 178 -0.02 -21.75 -8.85
N PRO A 179 -0.17 -23.02 -9.30
CA PRO A 179 -0.22 -24.15 -8.39
C PRO A 179 1.09 -24.21 -7.60
N PRO A 180 1.12 -24.83 -6.40
CA PRO A 180 2.37 -25.11 -5.71
C PRO A 180 3.16 -26.09 -6.59
N THR A 181 4.03 -25.56 -7.43
CA THR A 181 4.84 -26.36 -8.33
C THR A 181 6.16 -26.59 -7.62
N THR A 182 6.28 -27.77 -7.04
CA THR A 182 7.55 -28.36 -6.63
C THR A 182 8.46 -28.39 -7.87
N ALA A 183 9.34 -27.41 -8.02
CA ALA A 183 10.26 -27.35 -9.15
C ALA A 183 11.41 -28.33 -8.92
N THR A 184 11.34 -29.50 -9.56
CA THR A 184 12.51 -30.34 -9.82
C THR A 184 13.37 -29.62 -10.87
N ALA A 185 14.63 -29.33 -10.52
CA ALA A 185 15.57 -28.63 -11.38
C ALA A 185 15.93 -29.44 -12.64
N THR A 186 15.95 -28.77 -13.80
CA THR A 186 16.52 -29.28 -15.04
C THR A 186 18.06 -29.30 -14.91
N PRO A 187 18.77 -30.41 -15.23
CA PRO A 187 20.22 -30.48 -15.11
C PRO A 187 20.92 -29.60 -16.16
N GLY A 188 21.68 -28.60 -15.70
CA GLY A 188 22.57 -27.80 -16.55
C GLY A 188 22.54 -26.28 -16.32
N GLU A 189 21.59 -25.77 -15.54
CA GLU A 189 21.49 -24.34 -15.20
C GLU A 189 21.97 -24.10 -13.77
N CYS A 190 22.76 -23.04 -13.56
CA CYS A 190 23.25 -22.72 -12.21
C CYS A 190 22.10 -22.41 -11.26
N LEU A 191 22.16 -22.99 -10.06
CA LEU A 191 21.22 -22.77 -8.96
C LEU A 191 21.99 -22.32 -7.72
N ILE A 192 21.69 -21.14 -7.23
CA ILE A 192 22.20 -20.63 -5.94
C ILE A 192 21.19 -21.03 -4.87
N ALA A 193 21.49 -22.07 -4.10
CA ALA A 193 20.65 -22.57 -3.02
C ALA A 193 21.51 -23.12 -1.85
N GLY A 194 20.94 -23.13 -0.65
CA GLY A 194 21.60 -23.56 0.58
C GLY A 194 22.77 -22.69 1.04
N ARG A 195 22.86 -21.42 0.61
CA ARG A 195 23.95 -20.49 0.97
C ARG A 195 23.71 -19.83 2.31
N THR A 196 24.79 -19.61 3.03
CA THR A 196 24.85 -18.93 4.33
C THR A 196 25.12 -17.44 4.16
N ALA A 197 24.82 -16.65 5.20
CA ALA A 197 25.08 -15.21 5.18
C ALA A 197 26.58 -14.91 5.00
N ALA A 198 27.46 -15.70 5.63
CA ALA A 198 28.91 -15.55 5.48
C ALA A 198 29.40 -15.82 4.05
N GLU A 199 28.77 -16.74 3.31
CA GLU A 199 29.08 -16.95 1.89
C GLU A 199 28.65 -15.75 1.04
N TYR A 200 27.53 -15.11 1.35
CA TYR A 200 27.10 -13.89 0.66
C TYR A 200 27.96 -12.67 1.01
N ASP A 201 28.41 -12.54 2.26
CA ASP A 201 29.30 -11.45 2.71
C ASP A 201 30.66 -11.46 2.02
N ALA A 202 31.08 -12.61 1.47
CA ALA A 202 32.31 -12.71 0.68
C ALA A 202 32.21 -12.03 -0.70
N VAL A 203 30.99 -11.67 -1.15
CA VAL A 203 30.77 -10.96 -2.41
C VAL A 203 30.93 -9.45 -2.19
N SER A 204 31.88 -8.84 -2.91
CA SER A 204 32.13 -7.40 -2.83
C SER A 204 30.85 -6.59 -3.07
N GLY A 205 30.49 -5.73 -2.12
CA GLY A 205 29.27 -4.90 -2.18
C GLY A 205 28.01 -5.56 -1.62
N ILE A 206 28.10 -6.79 -1.12
CA ILE A 206 27.10 -7.49 -0.31
C ILE A 206 27.60 -7.48 1.13
N GLY A 207 26.91 -6.74 2.00
CA GLY A 207 27.18 -6.74 3.43
C GLY A 207 26.08 -7.48 4.19
N GLU A 208 26.26 -7.61 5.51
CA GLU A 208 25.44 -8.42 6.42
C GLU A 208 23.92 -8.31 6.19
N VAL A 209 23.42 -7.09 5.98
CA VAL A 209 21.98 -6.82 5.74
C VAL A 209 21.50 -7.42 4.41
N LEU A 210 22.32 -7.35 3.36
CA LEU A 210 21.98 -7.94 2.05
C LEU A 210 22.17 -9.46 2.08
N SER A 211 23.16 -9.95 2.83
CA SER A 211 23.40 -11.37 3.02
C SER A 211 22.24 -12.07 3.70
N ALA A 212 21.68 -11.50 4.77
CA ALA A 212 20.48 -12.06 5.41
C ALA A 212 19.30 -12.16 4.44
N ARG A 213 19.07 -11.13 3.62
CA ARG A 213 17.99 -11.12 2.61
C ARG A 213 18.21 -12.15 1.51
N LEU A 214 19.45 -12.35 1.08
CA LEU A 214 19.79 -13.36 0.08
C LEU A 214 19.63 -14.79 0.63
N VAL A 215 19.94 -15.00 1.91
CA VAL A 215 19.68 -16.27 2.62
C VAL A 215 18.18 -16.56 2.70
N ASP A 216 17.36 -15.56 2.98
CA ASP A 216 15.90 -15.76 3.09
C ASP A 216 15.22 -15.96 1.72
N ALA A 217 15.75 -15.34 0.66
CA ALA A 217 15.13 -15.31 -0.66
C ALA A 217 15.62 -16.41 -1.62
N GLN A 218 16.61 -17.22 -1.22
CA GLN A 218 17.05 -18.37 -2.00
C GLN A 218 15.92 -19.42 -2.12
N PRO A 219 15.88 -20.24 -3.20
CA PRO A 219 16.90 -20.40 -4.23
C PRO A 219 16.79 -19.40 -5.39
N PHE A 220 17.92 -19.15 -6.07
CA PHE A 220 17.98 -18.32 -7.29
C PHE A 220 18.48 -19.13 -8.49
N SER A 221 17.70 -19.12 -9.57
CA SER A 221 18.01 -19.71 -10.88
C SER A 221 18.27 -18.65 -11.97
N SER A 222 18.23 -17.35 -11.65
CA SER A 222 18.64 -16.28 -12.57
C SER A 222 19.08 -14.99 -11.87
N ARG A 223 19.85 -14.14 -12.57
CA ARG A 223 20.20 -12.78 -12.10
C ARG A 223 18.98 -11.92 -11.79
N SER A 224 17.94 -12.01 -12.62
CA SER A 224 16.71 -11.25 -12.43
C SER A 224 15.95 -11.64 -11.16
N GLN A 225 16.18 -12.82 -10.57
CA GLN A 225 15.62 -13.17 -9.26
C GLN A 225 16.43 -12.56 -8.12
N LEU A 226 17.75 -12.46 -8.25
CA LEU A 226 18.59 -11.72 -7.29
C LEU A 226 18.20 -10.24 -7.22
N GLU A 227 17.88 -9.62 -8.35
CA GLU A 227 17.44 -8.21 -8.42
C GLU A 227 16.10 -7.94 -7.74
N ARG A 228 15.31 -8.98 -7.47
CA ARG A 228 14.09 -8.87 -6.67
C ARG A 228 14.39 -8.75 -5.18
N VAL A 229 15.61 -9.11 -4.75
CA VAL A 229 16.05 -8.95 -3.36
C VAL A 229 16.36 -7.48 -3.11
N ARG A 230 15.63 -6.88 -2.17
CA ARG A 230 15.75 -5.46 -1.85
C ARG A 230 17.20 -5.02 -1.62
N GLY A 231 17.64 -4.01 -2.38
CA GLY A 231 18.98 -3.44 -2.29
C GLY A 231 20.01 -4.13 -3.19
N ILE A 232 19.61 -5.19 -3.89
CA ILE A 232 20.40 -5.83 -4.95
C ILE A 232 20.00 -5.20 -6.29
N GLY A 233 20.78 -4.20 -6.72
CA GLY A 233 20.66 -3.65 -8.08
C GLY A 233 21.49 -4.46 -9.09
N PRO A 234 21.46 -4.08 -10.38
CA PRO A 234 22.13 -4.82 -11.47
C PRO A 234 23.61 -5.14 -11.22
N ALA A 235 24.36 -4.21 -10.62
CA ALA A 235 25.77 -4.44 -10.30
C ALA A 235 25.97 -5.50 -9.21
N ARG A 236 25.08 -5.54 -8.21
CA ARG A 236 25.15 -6.50 -7.10
C ARG A 236 24.62 -7.87 -7.50
N SER A 237 23.57 -7.93 -8.31
CA SER A 237 23.05 -9.19 -8.86
C SER A 237 24.08 -9.85 -9.78
N GLU A 238 24.78 -9.08 -10.60
CA GLU A 238 25.88 -9.57 -11.43
C GLU A 238 27.06 -10.07 -10.59
N ALA A 239 27.44 -9.37 -9.52
CA ALA A 239 28.51 -9.79 -8.61
C ALA A 239 28.17 -11.13 -7.92
N VAL A 240 26.95 -11.25 -7.36
CA VAL A 240 26.49 -12.49 -6.71
C VAL A 240 26.40 -13.64 -7.70
N TRP A 241 25.84 -13.41 -8.89
CA TRP A 241 25.70 -14.44 -9.91
C TRP A 241 27.05 -14.91 -10.44
N SER A 242 27.98 -13.99 -10.72
CA SER A 242 29.33 -14.35 -11.18
C SER A 242 30.11 -15.10 -10.10
N HIS A 243 29.91 -14.77 -8.83
CA HIS A 243 30.59 -15.44 -7.73
C HIS A 243 30.18 -16.91 -7.56
N PHE A 244 28.89 -17.22 -7.72
CA PHE A 244 28.38 -18.58 -7.48
C PHE A 244 28.11 -19.42 -8.74
N CYS A 245 28.02 -18.78 -9.92
CA CYS A 245 27.59 -19.40 -11.17
C CYS A 245 28.54 -19.23 -12.35
N ALA A 246 29.69 -18.57 -12.19
CA ALA A 246 30.76 -18.66 -13.19
C ALA A 246 31.33 -20.10 -13.23
N PRO A 247 31.77 -20.59 -14.40
CA PRO A 247 32.43 -21.90 -14.52
C PRO A 247 33.78 -21.97 -13.78
#